data_AF-A0A1Y4WCI9-F1
#
_entry.id   AF-A0A1Y4WCI9-F1
#
_cell.length_a   1.000
_cell.length_b   1.000
_cell.length_c   1.000
_cell.angle_alpha   90.00
_cell.angle_beta   90.00
_cell.angle_gamma   90.00
#
_symmetry.space_group_name_H-M   'P 1'
#
loop_
_entity.id
_entity.type
_entity.pdbx_description
1 polymer ?
#
loop_
_entity_poly.entity_id
_entity_poly.type
_entity_poly.pdbx_seq_one_letter_code
_entity_poly.pdbx_strand_id
1 'polypeptide(L)' 'MKIELNEHEALTLYRLLCRWESTGKLTVSVGEETRLLWDLQCVLEKELEPVDEAITKRLV' A
#
# COMPACT_ATOMS: atom_id res chain seq x y z
N MET A 1 -9.55 -3.07 12.35
CA MET A 1 -8.36 -2.25 12.10
C MET A 1 -8.76 -0.87 11.63
N LYS A 2 -8.13 0.19 12.14
CA LYS A 2 -8.25 1.56 11.63
C LYS A 2 -6.87 1.98 11.13
N ILE A 3 -6.78 2.44 9.89
CA ILE A 3 -5.55 3.03 9.34
C ILE A 3 -5.71 4.54 9.46
N GLU A 4 -4.82 5.18 10.19
CA GLU A 4 -4.76 6.63 10.31
C GLU A 4 -3.69 7.14 9.35
N LEU A 5 -4.11 7.99 8.42
CA LEU A 5 -3.23 8.67 7.48
C LEU A 5 -3.22 10.15 7.83
N ASN A 6 -2.06 10.79 7.73
CA ASN A 6 -2.02 12.24 7.78
C ASN A 6 -2.61 12.86 6.49
N GLU A 7 -2.85 14.17 6.49
CA GLU A 7 -3.46 14.87 5.35
C GLU A 7 -2.71 14.63 4.03
N HIS A 8 -1.38 14.61 4.10
CA HIS A 8 -0.52 14.42 2.95
C HIS A 8 -0.57 12.99 2.41
N GLU A 9 -0.47 12.00 3.29
CA GLU A 9 -0.61 10.58 2.95
C GLU A 9 -1.99 10.25 2.37
N ALA A 10 -3.05 10.83 2.94
CA ALA A 10 -4.41 10.66 2.44
C ALA A 10 -4.56 11.25 1.02
N LEU A 11 -3.99 12.42 0.78
CA LEU A 11 -4.00 13.06 -0.54
C LEU A 11 -3.20 12.25 -1.57
N THR A 12 -2.04 11.74 -1.17
CA THR A 12 -1.19 10.91 -2.03
C THR A 12 -1.87 9.58 -2.35
N LEU A 13 -2.51 8.93 -1.38
CA LEU A 13 -3.31 7.72 -1.59
C LEU A 13 -4.50 7.98 -2.53
N TYR A 14 -5.22 9.08 -2.31
CA TYR A 14 -6.35 9.47 -3.17
C TYR A 14 -5.91 9.64 -4.63
N ARG A 15 -4.79 10.32 -4.89
CA ARG A 15 -4.26 10.50 -6.25
C ARG A 15 -3.86 9.18 -6.90
N LEU A 16 -3.24 8.27 -6.14
CA LEU A 16 -2.91 6.92 -6.61
C LEU A 16 -4.17 6.14 -7.02
N LEU A 17 -5.21 6.19 -6.19
CA LEU A 17 -6.49 5.51 -6.47
C LEU A 17 -7.18 6.08 -7.72
N CYS A 18 -7.23 7.41 -7.88
CA CYS A 18 -7.78 8.03 -9.10
C CYS A 18 -7.02 7.63 -10.36
N ARG A 19 -5.68 7.55 -10.29
CA ARG A 19 -4.85 7.13 -11.42
C ARG A 19 -5.08 5.66 -11.74
N TRP A 20 -5.21 4.81 -10.72
CA TRP A 20 -5.53 3.40 -10.87
C TRP A 20 -6.91 3.22 -11.52
N GLU A 21 -7.93 3.93 -11.05
CA GLU A 21 -9.28 3.89 -11.62
C GLU A 21 -9.27 4.29 -13.11
N SER A 22 -8.51 5.33 -13.48
CA SER A 22 -8.43 5.80 -14.86
C SER A 22 -7.63 4.87 -15.79
N THR A 23 -6.65 4.13 -15.29
CA THR A 23 -5.69 3.37 -16.13
C THR A 23 -5.81 1.85 -15.98
N GLY A 24 -6.53 1.38 -14.96
CA GLY A 24 -6.57 -0.01 -14.52
C GLY A 24 -5.25 -0.52 -13.94
N LYS A 25 -4.23 0.33 -13.80
CA LYS A 25 -2.88 -0.06 -13.36
C LYS A 25 -2.42 0.81 -12.20
N LEU A 26 -1.95 0.17 -11.14
CA LEU A 26 -1.37 0.88 -10.00
C LEU A 26 0.01 1.38 -10.42
N THR A 27 0.05 2.63 -10.89
CA THR A 27 1.27 3.28 -11.39
C THR A 27 1.82 4.22 -10.34
N VAL A 28 2.92 3.79 -9.73
CA VAL A 28 3.54 4.42 -8.57
C VAL A 28 4.81 5.13 -9.00
N SER A 29 4.97 6.37 -8.54
CA SER A 29 6.17 7.17 -8.74
C SER A 29 7.19 6.83 -7.67
N VAL A 30 8.48 6.83 -8.03
CA VAL A 30 9.56 6.56 -7.08
C VAL A 30 9.57 7.65 -5.99
N GLY A 31 9.75 7.24 -4.74
CA GLY A 31 9.81 8.14 -3.59
C GLY A 31 8.59 7.99 -2.69
N GLU A 32 7.84 9.07 -2.52
CA GLU A 32 6.77 9.15 -1.53
C GLU A 32 5.61 8.18 -1.77
N GLU A 33 5.11 8.08 -3.01
CA GLU A 33 4.03 7.15 -3.36
C GLU A 33 4.46 5.69 -3.09
N THR A 34 5.72 5.36 -3.35
CA THR A 34 6.29 4.03 -3.06
C THR A 34 6.38 3.79 -1.55
N ARG A 35 6.83 4.79 -0.79
CA ARG A 35 6.96 4.68 0.67
C ARG A 35 5.61 4.51 1.35
N LEU A 36 4.62 5.30 0.94
CA LEU A 36 3.25 5.22 1.46
C LEU A 36 2.65 3.83 1.26
N LEU A 37 2.77 3.27 0.06
CA LEU A 37 2.24 1.93 -0.24
C LEU A 37 2.97 0.84 0.55
N TRP A 38 4.28 0.98 0.76
CA TRP A 38 5.04 0.06 1.61
C TRP A 38 4.58 0.11 3.06
N ASP A 39 4.44 1.30 3.63
CA ASP A 39 4.02 1.46 5.03
C ASP A 39 2.58 0.95 5.22
N LEU A 40 1.69 1.21 4.25
CA LEU A 40 0.35 0.63 4.21
C LEU A 40 0.39 -0.90 4.14
N GLN A 41 1.22 -1.47 3.25
CA GLN A 41 1.37 -2.92 3.12
C GLN A 41 1.82 -3.54 4.45
N CYS A 42 2.83 -2.99 5.12
CA CYS A 42 3.30 -3.51 6.41
C CYS A 42 2.20 -3.48 7.49
N VAL A 43 1.39 -2.42 7.56
CA VAL A 43 0.26 -2.35 8.49
C VAL A 43 -0.77 -3.41 8.16
N LEU A 44 -1.12 -3.56 6.88
CA LEU A 44 -2.08 -4.56 6.42
C LEU A 44 -1.57 -5.98 6.70
N GLU A 45 -0.32 -6.30 6.40
CA GLU A 45 0.28 -7.61 6.68
C GLU A 45 0.25 -7.94 8.18
N LYS A 46 0.63 -6.98 9.03
CA LYS A 46 0.66 -7.16 10.49
C LYS A 46 -0.73 -7.37 11.09
N GLU A 47 -1.73 -6.66 10.58
CA GLU A 47 -3.08 -6.65 11.15
C GLU A 47 -4.00 -7.70 10.51
N LEU A 48 -3.73 -8.11 9.27
CA LEU A 48 -4.55 -9.06 8.51
C LEU A 48 -3.96 -10.48 8.47
N GLU A 49 -2.71 -10.72 8.85
CA GLU A 49 -2.13 -12.06 8.94
C GLU A 49 -1.50 -12.35 10.32
N PRO A 50 -1.68 -13.55 10.91
CA PRO A 50 -0.52 -14.29 11.38
C PRO A 50 0.16 -14.83 10.11
N VAL A 51 1.29 -14.22 9.69
CA VAL A 51 2.00 -14.54 8.44
C VAL A 51 1.97 -16.05 8.19
N ASP A 52 1.17 -16.49 7.22
CA ASP A 52 1.19 -17.88 6.81
C ASP A 52 2.51 -18.06 6.06
N GLU A 53 3.48 -18.76 6.66
CA GLU A 53 4.82 -18.98 6.12
C GLU A 53 4.81 -19.54 4.68
N ALA A 54 3.66 -20.04 4.21
CA ALA A 54 3.44 -20.46 2.83
C ALA A 54 3.48 -19.30 1.81
N ILE A 55 3.08 -18.08 2.18
CA ILE A 55 3.04 -16.91 1.28
C ILE A 55 4.43 -16.26 1.18
N THR A 56 5.16 -16.20 2.29
CA THR A 56 6.50 -15.58 2.36
C THR A 56 7.55 -16.35 1.53
N LYS A 57 7.33 -17.63 1.23
CA LYS A 57 8.23 -18.47 0.42
C LYS A 57 8.17 -18.21 -1.09
N ARG A 58 7.24 -17.36 -1.58
CA ARG A 58 7.15 -17.04 -3.02
C ARG A 58 8.04 -15.89 -3.48
N LEU A 59 8.78 -15.28 -2.56
CA LEU A 59 9.84 -14.30 -2.86
C LEU A 59 11.20 -14.90 -2.46
N VAL A 60 11.62 -15.95 -3.16
CA VAL A 60 13.02 -16.44 -3.17
C VAL A 60 13.51 -16.42 -4.62
#